data_AF-A0A2U1LSE8-F1
#
_entry.id   AF-A0A2U1LSE8-F1
#
_cell.length_a   1.000
_cell.length_b   1.000
_cell.length_c   1.000
_cell.angle_alpha   90.00
_cell.angle_beta   90.00
_cell.angle_gamma   90.00
#
_symmetry.space_group_name_H-M   'P 1'
#
loop_
_entity.id
_entity.type
_entity.pdbx_description
1 polymer ?
#
loop_
_entity_poly.entity_id
_entity_poly.type
_entity_poly.pdbx_seq_one_letter_code
_entity_poly.pdbx_strand_id
1 'polypeptide(L)'
;MKYNPRVTSSRRKNRKAHFTAPSSVRRVLMSAPLSTELRSKYNVRSIPVRKDDEVQVVRGTYKGREGKVVQVYRRKWVIHIERITREKVNGQTVNVGVNPSKVVVTKLKLDKDRKDLLERKAKGKSVADKGKVMVLIAVLILLISSFYFLCDYVHLERLRKLQTSVACRQTYCAGF
;
A
#
# COMPACT_ATOMS: atom_id res chain seq x y z
N MET A 1 14.53 7.81 5.14
CA MET A 1 15.55 7.65 4.07
C MET A 1 15.42 6.24 3.48
N LYS A 2 15.81 6.02 2.22
CA LYS A 2 15.84 4.65 1.66
C LYS A 2 16.99 3.88 2.30
N TYR A 3 16.75 2.67 2.81
CA TYR A 3 17.79 1.83 3.40
C TYR A 3 18.51 0.96 2.36
N ASN A 4 17.84 0.62 1.26
CA ASN A 4 18.42 -0.24 0.23
C ASN A 4 19.40 0.55 -0.67
N PRO A 5 20.68 0.14 -0.75
CA PRO A 5 21.67 0.79 -1.60
C PRO A 5 21.42 0.57 -3.11
N ARG A 6 20.81 -0.55 -3.50
CA ARG A 6 20.57 -0.93 -4.91
C ARG A 6 19.51 -0.08 -5.61
N VAL A 7 18.58 0.50 -4.85
CA VAL A 7 17.52 1.35 -5.41
C VAL A 7 18.05 2.76 -5.58
N THR A 8 17.96 3.34 -6.77
CA THR A 8 18.46 4.69 -7.01
C THR A 8 17.46 5.78 -6.57
N SER A 9 17.95 6.81 -5.89
CA SER A 9 17.19 8.03 -5.57
C SER A 9 17.35 9.12 -6.64
N SER A 10 18.24 8.92 -7.62
CA SER A 10 18.55 9.93 -8.63
C SER A 10 17.34 10.18 -9.55
N ARG A 11 16.86 11.43 -9.57
CA ARG A 11 15.76 11.89 -10.45
C ARG A 11 16.03 11.57 -11.92
N ARG A 12 17.28 11.76 -12.39
CA ARG A 12 17.68 11.51 -13.78
C ARG A 12 17.50 10.04 -14.16
N LYS A 13 17.98 9.12 -13.30
CA LYS A 13 17.89 7.67 -13.53
C LYS A 13 16.44 7.19 -13.53
N ASN A 14 15.62 7.66 -12.58
CA ASN A 14 14.20 7.28 -12.48
C ASN A 14 13.36 7.80 -13.66
N ARG A 15 13.59 9.03 -14.12
CA ARG A 15 12.92 9.56 -15.32
C ARG A 15 13.30 8.78 -16.57
N LYS A 16 14.59 8.44 -16.74
CA LYS A 16 15.06 7.62 -17.87
C LYS A 16 14.33 6.28 -17.86
N ALA A 17 14.34 5.56 -16.72
CA ALA A 17 13.67 4.27 -16.57
C ALA A 17 12.16 4.32 -16.89
N HIS A 18 11.46 5.39 -16.49
CA HIS A 18 10.03 5.54 -16.80
C HIS A 18 9.79 5.72 -18.30
N PHE A 19 10.44 6.70 -18.94
CA PHE A 19 10.16 7.02 -20.35
C PHE A 19 10.70 5.98 -21.33
N THR A 20 11.81 5.31 -21.02
CA THR A 20 12.39 4.25 -21.86
C THR A 20 11.87 2.86 -21.52
N ALA A 21 10.87 2.72 -20.64
CA ALA A 21 10.34 1.42 -20.23
C ALA A 21 9.81 0.60 -21.43
N PRO A 22 10.07 -0.72 -21.48
CA PRO A 22 9.48 -1.60 -22.49
C PRO A 22 7.99 -1.85 -22.21
N SER A 23 7.25 -2.38 -23.21
CA SER A 23 5.79 -2.53 -23.16
C SER A 23 5.28 -3.34 -21.95
N SER A 24 6.01 -4.39 -21.54
CA SER A 24 5.67 -5.23 -20.38
C SER A 24 5.67 -4.43 -19.07
N VAL A 25 6.66 -3.55 -18.89
CA VAL A 25 6.80 -2.67 -17.73
C VAL A 25 5.76 -1.55 -17.78
N ARG A 26 5.52 -0.96 -18.97
CA ARG A 26 4.47 0.05 -19.15
C ARG A 26 3.09 -0.45 -18.78
N ARG A 27 2.78 -1.72 -19.06
CA ARG A 27 1.51 -2.35 -18.63
C ARG A 27 1.33 -2.27 -17.11
N VAL A 28 2.39 -2.51 -16.33
CA VAL A 28 2.33 -2.50 -14.87
C VAL A 28 2.22 -1.06 -14.35
N LEU A 29 2.99 -0.14 -14.93
CA LEU A 29 2.99 1.27 -14.57
C LEU A 29 1.63 1.94 -14.90
N MET A 30 1.00 1.56 -16.01
CA MET A 30 -0.35 2.00 -16.39
C MET A 30 -1.45 1.21 -15.66
N SER A 31 -1.45 1.30 -14.33
CA SER A 31 -2.48 0.74 -13.48
C SER A 31 -3.47 1.80 -13.01
N ALA A 32 -4.73 1.40 -12.85
CA ALA A 32 -5.79 2.23 -12.29
C ALA A 32 -6.29 1.65 -10.95
N PRO A 33 -6.71 2.51 -10.01
CA PRO A 33 -7.38 2.09 -8.79
C PRO A 33 -8.74 1.43 -9.08
N LEU A 34 -9.10 0.43 -8.29
CA LEU A 34 -10.44 -0.18 -8.32
C LEU A 34 -11.44 0.65 -7.50
N SER A 35 -12.73 0.51 -7.79
CA SER A 35 -13.83 0.98 -6.94
C SER A 35 -13.81 0.30 -5.57
N THR A 36 -14.49 0.88 -4.58
CA THR A 36 -14.57 0.33 -3.21
C THR A 36 -15.17 -1.07 -3.19
N GLU A 37 -16.23 -1.31 -3.96
CA GLU A 37 -16.89 -2.61 -4.10
C GLU A 37 -15.93 -3.69 -4.61
N LEU A 38 -15.21 -3.40 -5.69
CA LEU A 38 -14.25 -4.33 -6.29
C LEU A 38 -13.03 -4.56 -5.38
N ARG A 39 -12.65 -3.56 -4.59
CA ARG A 39 -11.58 -3.71 -3.58
C ARG A 39 -11.99 -4.69 -2.50
N SER A 40 -13.21 -4.61 -2.00
CA SER A 40 -13.71 -5.55 -1.00
C SER A 40 -13.79 -6.97 -1.57
N LYS A 41 -14.26 -7.12 -2.82
CA LYS A 41 -14.39 -8.44 -3.47
C LYS A 41 -13.05 -9.15 -3.70
N TYR A 42 -12.05 -8.44 -4.24
CA TYR A 42 -10.79 -9.06 -4.64
C TYR A 42 -9.62 -8.76 -3.69
N ASN A 43 -9.81 -7.92 -2.68
CA ASN A 43 -8.78 -7.43 -1.76
C ASN A 43 -7.58 -6.71 -2.43
N VAL A 44 -7.73 -6.23 -3.67
CA VAL A 44 -6.65 -5.57 -4.44
C VAL A 44 -6.94 -4.08 -4.61
N ARG A 45 -5.93 -3.21 -4.46
CA ARG A 45 -6.08 -1.75 -4.61
C ARG A 45 -6.11 -1.29 -6.08
N SER A 46 -5.26 -1.85 -6.93
CA SER A 46 -5.10 -1.42 -8.33
C SER A 46 -4.75 -2.56 -9.30
N ILE A 47 -5.16 -2.39 -10.55
CA ILE A 47 -4.95 -3.36 -11.64
C ILE A 47 -4.50 -2.64 -12.92
N PRO A 48 -3.62 -3.26 -13.74
CA PRO A 48 -3.34 -2.80 -15.11
C PRO A 48 -4.60 -2.69 -15.96
N VAL A 49 -4.82 -1.54 -16.60
CA VAL A 49 -6.03 -1.32 -17.41
C VAL A 49 -5.95 -2.11 -18.71
N ARG A 50 -7.07 -2.73 -19.11
CA ARG A 50 -7.24 -3.38 -20.42
C ARG A 50 -8.35 -2.71 -21.23
N LYS A 51 -8.43 -3.07 -22.51
CA LYS A 51 -9.62 -2.79 -23.34
C LYS A 51 -10.84 -3.46 -22.72
N ASP A 52 -12.00 -2.85 -22.92
CA ASP A 52 -13.31 -3.31 -22.43
C ASP A 52 -13.51 -3.26 -20.91
N ASP A 53 -12.56 -2.73 -20.14
CA ASP A 53 -12.82 -2.39 -18.73
C ASP A 53 -13.73 -1.16 -18.68
N GLU A 54 -14.73 -1.15 -17.79
CA GLU A 54 -15.55 0.05 -17.54
C GLU A 54 -14.89 0.90 -16.48
N VAL A 55 -14.85 2.20 -16.78
CA VAL A 55 -14.10 3.15 -15.97
C VAL A 55 -14.84 4.46 -15.78
N GLN A 56 -14.63 5.05 -14.61
CA GLN A 56 -15.17 6.35 -14.21
C GLN A 56 -14.03 7.34 -14.00
N VAL A 57 -14.15 8.54 -14.57
CA VAL A 57 -13.14 9.59 -14.37
C VAL A 57 -13.38 10.34 -13.06
N VAL A 58 -12.37 10.37 -12.19
CA VAL A 58 -12.46 11.03 -10.87
C VAL A 58 -11.84 12.42 -10.88
N ARG A 59 -10.80 12.64 -11.69
CA ARG A 59 -10.02 13.88 -11.69
C ARG A 59 -9.92 14.51 -13.08
N GLY A 60 -10.04 15.84 -13.13
CA GLY A 60 -9.90 16.65 -14.35
C GLY A 60 -11.24 17.12 -14.92
N THR A 61 -11.21 17.70 -16.12
CA THR A 61 -12.37 18.34 -16.79
C THR A 61 -13.52 17.38 -17.06
N TYR A 62 -13.23 16.08 -17.26
CA TYR A 62 -14.22 15.06 -17.60
C TYR A 62 -14.68 14.23 -16.39
N LYS A 63 -14.61 14.80 -15.18
CA LYS A 63 -15.01 14.12 -13.94
C LYS A 63 -16.49 13.68 -13.99
N GLY A 64 -16.77 12.50 -13.42
CA GLY A 64 -18.13 11.94 -13.34
C GLY A 64 -18.59 11.23 -14.61
N ARG A 65 -17.83 11.32 -15.70
CA ARG A 65 -18.13 10.57 -16.92
C ARG A 65 -17.66 9.12 -16.78
N GLU A 66 -18.50 8.22 -17.27
CA GLU A 66 -18.26 6.79 -17.33
C GLU A 66 -18.24 6.31 -18.77
N GLY A 67 -17.37 5.34 -19.04
CA GLY A 67 -17.28 4.71 -20.35
C GLY A 67 -16.40 3.48 -20.34
N LYS A 68 -16.47 2.70 -21.41
CA LYS A 68 -15.56 1.58 -21.63
C LYS A 68 -14.24 2.08 -22.16
N VAL A 69 -13.16 1.37 -21.84
CA VAL A 69 -11.85 1.64 -22.41
C VAL A 69 -11.81 1.08 -23.83
N VAL A 70 -11.74 1.98 -24.82
CA VAL A 70 -11.64 1.62 -26.24
C VAL A 70 -10.25 1.07 -26.55
N GLN A 71 -9.22 1.83 -26.17
CA GLN A 71 -7.83 1.45 -26.43
C GLN A 71 -6.88 2.01 -25.38
N VAL A 72 -5.84 1.22 -25.09
CA VAL A 72 -4.75 1.59 -24.16
C VAL A 72 -3.50 1.89 -24.97
N TYR A 73 -3.20 3.17 -25.13
CA TYR A 73 -2.07 3.64 -25.93
C TYR A 73 -0.80 3.76 -25.06
N ARG A 74 -0.03 2.67 -24.98
CA ARG A 74 1.14 2.57 -24.08
C ARG A 74 2.31 3.47 -24.48
N ARG A 75 2.47 3.80 -25.76
CA ARG A 75 3.59 4.64 -26.23
C ARG A 75 3.47 6.10 -25.74
N LYS A 76 2.25 6.64 -25.70
CA LYS A 76 1.89 7.99 -25.23
C LYS A 76 1.42 8.06 -23.77
N TRP A 77 1.42 6.94 -23.03
CA TRP A 77 0.98 6.89 -21.62
C TRP A 77 -0.49 7.30 -21.38
N VAL A 78 -1.36 6.97 -22.34
CA VAL A 78 -2.73 7.48 -22.40
C VAL A 78 -3.73 6.35 -22.64
N ILE A 79 -4.92 6.51 -22.09
CA ILE A 79 -6.09 5.65 -22.32
C ILE A 79 -7.16 6.47 -23.02
N HIS A 80 -7.82 5.85 -23.99
CA HIS A 80 -9.00 6.42 -24.64
C HIS A 80 -10.25 5.73 -24.07
N ILE A 81 -11.17 6.55 -23.60
CA ILE A 81 -12.42 6.12 -22.98
C ILE A 81 -13.55 6.51 -23.92
N GLU A 82 -14.52 5.61 -24.05
CA GLU A 82 -15.75 5.84 -24.80
C GLU A 82 -16.51 7.01 -24.18
N ARG A 83 -17.21 7.82 -24.99
CA ARG A 83 -17.95 9.04 -24.57
C ARG A 83 -17.07 10.21 -24.09
N ILE A 84 -15.74 10.05 -24.03
CA ILE A 84 -14.80 11.16 -23.78
C ILE A 84 -14.20 11.61 -25.11
N THR A 85 -14.92 12.48 -25.78
CA THR A 85 -14.54 13.05 -27.07
C THR A 85 -14.44 14.58 -27.00
N ARG A 86 -13.71 15.14 -27.97
CA ARG A 86 -13.69 16.56 -28.32
C ARG A 86 -14.07 16.69 -29.78
N GLU A 87 -14.90 17.67 -30.08
CA GLU A 87 -15.24 18.03 -31.44
C GLU A 87 -14.14 18.94 -32.01
N LYS A 88 -13.74 18.66 -33.25
CA LYS A 88 -12.91 19.56 -34.05
C LYS A 88 -13.81 20.57 -34.76
N VAL A 89 -13.21 21.67 -35.24
CA VAL A 89 -13.91 22.66 -36.08
C VAL A 89 -14.52 22.05 -37.35
N ASN A 90 -13.97 20.92 -37.81
CA ASN A 90 -14.46 20.16 -38.96
C ASN A 90 -15.67 19.24 -38.63
N GLY A 91 -16.25 19.34 -37.43
CA GLY A 91 -17.38 18.50 -36.97
C GLY A 91 -17.04 17.06 -36.57
N GLN A 92 -15.81 16.58 -36.85
CA GLN A 92 -15.38 15.25 -36.43
C GLN A 92 -15.08 15.18 -34.93
N THR A 93 -15.48 14.08 -34.28
CA THR A 93 -15.17 13.81 -32.87
C THR A 93 -13.88 13.01 -32.72
N VAL A 94 -13.01 13.42 -31.79
CA VAL A 94 -11.76 12.73 -31.47
C VAL A 94 -11.72 12.40 -29.98
N ASN A 95 -11.34 11.16 -29.65
CA ASN A 95 -11.23 10.73 -28.26
C ASN A 95 -10.11 11.48 -27.54
N VAL A 96 -10.42 12.02 -26.37
CA VAL A 96 -9.41 12.67 -25.52
C VAL A 96 -8.61 11.63 -24.77
N GLY A 97 -7.32 11.89 -24.65
CA GLY A 97 -6.43 11.04 -23.88
C GLY A 97 -6.52 11.29 -22.38
N VAL A 98 -6.77 10.24 -21.60
CA VAL A 98 -6.81 10.29 -20.13
C VAL A 98 -5.71 9.41 -19.54
N ASN A 99 -5.04 9.89 -18.49
CA ASN A 99 -4.06 9.08 -17.76
C ASN A 99 -4.79 8.09 -16.82
N PRO A 100 -4.42 6.79 -16.79
CA PRO A 100 -5.01 5.78 -15.89
C PRO A 100 -5.14 6.20 -14.43
N SER A 101 -4.19 6.97 -13.89
CA SER A 101 -4.23 7.37 -12.48
C SER A 101 -5.37 8.34 -12.15
N LYS A 102 -6.00 8.99 -13.15
CA LYS A 102 -7.13 9.92 -12.96
C LYS A 102 -8.49 9.20 -12.93
N VAL A 103 -8.48 7.89 -13.10
CA VAL A 103 -9.64 7.07 -13.41
C VAL A 103 -9.80 5.99 -12.34
N VAL A 104 -11.02 5.57 -12.05
CA VAL A 104 -11.35 4.43 -11.19
C VAL A 104 -12.06 3.37 -12.04
N VAL A 105 -11.68 2.11 -11.87
CA VAL A 105 -12.32 0.99 -12.57
C VAL A 105 -13.58 0.56 -11.83
N THR A 106 -14.71 0.55 -12.53
CA THR A 106 -16.03 0.17 -11.99
C THR A 106 -16.38 -1.27 -12.30
N LYS A 107 -16.15 -1.74 -13.53
CA LYS A 107 -16.30 -3.15 -13.92
C LYS A 107 -15.05 -3.67 -14.63
N LEU A 108 -14.70 -4.92 -14.33
CA LEU A 108 -13.51 -5.59 -14.87
C LEU A 108 -13.93 -6.63 -15.91
N LYS A 109 -13.24 -6.67 -17.04
CA LYS A 109 -13.28 -7.82 -17.94
C LYS A 109 -12.46 -8.96 -17.36
N LEU A 110 -13.10 -10.10 -17.09
CA LEU A 110 -12.47 -11.27 -16.46
C LEU A 110 -12.01 -12.29 -17.51
N ASP A 111 -10.71 -12.43 -17.65
CA ASP A 111 -10.04 -13.50 -18.40
C ASP A 111 -9.30 -14.45 -17.43
N LYS A 112 -8.88 -15.64 -17.88
CA LYS A 112 -8.11 -16.60 -17.06
C LYS A 112 -6.88 -15.94 -16.42
N ASP A 113 -6.03 -15.30 -17.23
CA ASP A 113 -4.82 -14.59 -16.74
C ASP A 113 -5.13 -13.44 -15.76
N ARG A 114 -6.32 -12.84 -15.86
CA ARG A 114 -6.72 -11.75 -14.97
C ARG A 114 -7.15 -12.28 -13.62
N LYS A 115 -7.84 -13.42 -13.58
CA LYS A 115 -8.17 -14.14 -12.34
C LYS A 115 -6.90 -14.59 -11.63
N ASP A 116 -5.97 -15.20 -12.35
CA ASP A 116 -4.68 -15.63 -11.79
C ASP A 116 -3.88 -14.45 -11.21
N LEU A 117 -3.90 -13.30 -11.89
CA LEU A 117 -3.26 -12.08 -11.39
C LEU A 117 -3.92 -11.55 -10.11
N LEU A 118 -5.25 -11.59 -10.05
CA LEU A 118 -6.03 -11.15 -8.90
C LEU A 118 -5.76 -12.02 -7.68
N GLU A 119 -5.80 -13.34 -7.85
CA GLU A 119 -5.54 -14.31 -6.78
C GLU A 119 -4.12 -14.16 -6.23
N ARG A 120 -3.11 -14.04 -7.11
CA ARG A 120 -1.72 -13.82 -6.70
C ARG A 120 -1.56 -12.52 -5.90
N LYS A 121 -2.20 -11.43 -6.34
CA LYS A 121 -2.15 -10.16 -5.62
C LYS A 121 -2.87 -10.21 -4.28
N ALA A 122 -4.01 -10.89 -4.20
CA ALA A 122 -4.78 -11.06 -2.98
C ALA A 122 -3.98 -11.87 -1.94
N LYS A 123 -3.38 -13.00 -2.34
CA LYS A 123 -2.48 -13.81 -1.50
C LYS A 123 -1.31 -12.98 -0.96
N GLY A 124 -0.63 -12.23 -1.83
CA GLY A 124 0.48 -11.36 -1.42
C GLY A 124 0.09 -10.33 -0.36
N LYS A 125 -1.13 -9.79 -0.43
CA LYS A 125 -1.62 -8.83 0.57
C LYS A 125 -1.95 -9.52 1.90
N SER A 126 -2.60 -10.68 1.89
CA SER A 126 -2.90 -11.42 3.13
C SER A 126 -1.66 -11.81 3.92
N VAL A 127 -0.55 -12.15 3.24
CA VAL A 127 0.73 -12.46 3.90
C VAL A 127 1.32 -11.20 4.55
N ALA A 128 1.28 -10.07 3.84
CA ALA A 128 1.77 -8.79 4.36
C ALA A 128 0.97 -8.32 5.57
N ASP A 129 -0.34 -8.57 5.59
CA ASP A 129 -1.20 -8.20 6.73
C ASP A 129 -0.92 -9.09 7.95
N LYS A 130 -0.72 -10.41 7.77
CA LYS A 130 -0.31 -11.32 8.86
C LYS A 130 1.04 -10.92 9.48
N GLY A 131 2.01 -10.51 8.67
CA GLY A 131 3.31 -10.06 9.16
C GLY A 131 3.22 -8.84 10.09
N LYS A 132 2.33 -7.88 9.81
CA LYS A 132 2.11 -6.71 10.66
C LYS A 132 1.49 -7.08 12.01
N VAL A 133 0.54 -8.01 11.99
CA VAL A 133 -0.13 -8.50 13.22
C VAL A 133 0.87 -9.25 14.10
N MET A 134 1.73 -10.10 13.53
CA MET A 134 2.80 -10.75 14.30
C MET A 134 3.78 -9.75 14.93
N VAL A 135 4.17 -8.70 14.21
CA VAL A 135 5.05 -7.66 14.76
C VAL A 135 4.37 -6.89 15.90
N LEU A 136 3.09 -6.55 15.77
CA LEU A 136 2.32 -5.90 16.85
C LEU A 136 2.21 -6.80 18.09
N ILE A 137 1.93 -8.09 17.90
CA ILE A 137 1.85 -9.06 19.00
C ILE A 137 3.21 -9.19 19.69
N ALA A 138 4.32 -9.29 18.94
CA ALA A 138 5.66 -9.38 19.51
C ALA A 138 6.07 -8.12 20.28
N VAL A 139 5.73 -6.92 19.78
CA VAL A 139 5.97 -5.65 20.49
C VAL A 139 5.15 -5.58 21.77
N LEU A 140 3.89 -6.02 21.74
CA LEU A 140 3.03 -6.06 22.93
C LEU A 140 3.60 -7.02 23.97
N ILE A 141 3.99 -8.24 23.57
CA ILE A 141 4.60 -9.24 24.46
C ILE A 141 5.90 -8.71 25.08
N LEU A 142 6.77 -8.06 24.28
CA LEU A 142 8.01 -7.48 24.79
C LEU A 142 7.75 -6.33 25.77
N LEU A 143 6.82 -5.42 25.46
CA LEU A 143 6.44 -4.33 26.36
C LEU A 143 5.84 -4.85 27.67
N ILE A 144 4.97 -5.87 27.59
CA ILE A 144 4.38 -6.52 28.75
C ILE A 144 5.48 -7.19 29.60
N SER A 145 6.40 -7.94 28.97
CA SER A 145 7.52 -8.59 29.67
C SER A 145 8.50 -7.60 30.32
N SER A 146 8.79 -6.47 29.66
CA SER A 146 9.60 -5.40 30.24
C SER A 146 8.89 -4.68 31.39
N PHE A 147 7.57 -4.57 31.35
CA PHE A 147 6.78 -3.98 32.44
C PHE A 147 6.78 -4.85 33.70
N TYR A 148 6.61 -6.17 33.53
CA TYR A 148 6.74 -7.11 34.64
C TYR A 148 8.17 -7.17 35.20
N PHE A 149 9.19 -7.13 34.33
CA PHE A 149 10.59 -7.15 34.76
C PHE A 149 11.02 -5.88 35.53
N LEU A 150 10.46 -4.71 35.19
CA LEU A 150 10.67 -3.48 35.98
C LEU A 150 9.92 -3.52 37.32
N CYS A 151 8.73 -4.14 37.35
CA CYS A 151 7.94 -4.24 38.57
C CYS A 151 8.62 -5.13 39.63
N ASP A 152 9.28 -6.22 39.20
CA ASP A 152 10.09 -7.07 40.08
C ASP A 152 11.36 -6.36 40.57
N TYR A 153 11.99 -5.52 39.73
CA TYR A 153 13.20 -4.78 40.12
C TYR A 153 12.93 -3.73 41.22
N VAL A 154 11.82 -3.00 41.13
CA VAL A 154 11.41 -2.03 42.17
C VAL A 154 10.99 -2.74 43.47
N HIS A 155 10.46 -3.96 43.39
CA HIS A 155 10.11 -4.76 44.57
C HIS A 155 11.36 -5.29 45.29
N LEU A 156 12.37 -5.76 44.55
CA LEU A 156 13.65 -6.22 45.11
C LEU A 156 14.48 -5.09 45.74
N GLU A 157 14.49 -3.87 45.17
CA GLU A 157 15.17 -2.72 45.79
C GLU A 157 14.52 -2.29 47.11
N ARG A 158 13.19 -2.44 47.25
CA ARG A 158 12.49 -2.18 48.52
C ARG A 158 12.86 -3.20 49.60
N LEU A 159 13.01 -4.47 49.25
CA LEU A 159 13.43 -5.53 50.18
C LEU A 159 14.90 -5.36 50.62
N ARG A 160 15.79 -4.88 49.73
CA ARG A 160 17.18 -4.54 50.09
C ARG A 160 17.27 -3.40 51.11
N LYS A 161 16.45 -2.34 50.99
CA LYS A 161 16.42 -1.24 51.97
C LYS A 161 15.86 -1.67 53.32
N LEU A 162 14.94 -2.64 53.35
CA LEU A 162 14.42 -3.23 54.59
C LEU A 162 15.45 -4.11 55.32
N GLN A 163 16.29 -4.87 54.60
CA GLN A 163 17.35 -5.67 55.22
C GLN A 163 18.46 -4.83 55.86
N THR A 164 18.79 -3.65 55.32
CA THR A 164 19.75 -2.72 55.96
C THR A 164 19.22 -2.07 57.25
N SER A 165 17.90 -1.91 57.39
CA SER A 165 17.28 -1.40 58.63
C SER A 165 17.13 -2.46 59.74
N VAL A 166 16.98 -3.74 59.40
CA VAL A 166 16.88 -4.83 60.39
C VAL A 166 18.26 -5.19 60.94
N ALA A 167 19.33 -5.12 60.13
CA ALA A 167 20.70 -5.32 60.59
C ALA A 167 21.14 -4.26 61.62
N CYS A 168 20.65 -3.02 61.52
CA CYS A 168 20.95 -1.95 62.49
C CYS A 168 20.17 -2.08 63.81
N ARG A 169 19.07 -2.85 63.85
CA ARG A 169 18.30 -3.12 65.08
C ARG A 169 18.82 -4.32 65.86
N GLN A 170 19.55 -5.24 65.23
CA GLN A 170 20.14 -6.41 65.92
C GLN A 170 21.46 -6.11 66.63
N THR A 171 22.17 -5.03 66.28
CA THR A 171 23.39 -4.61 66.98
C THR A 171 23.14 -3.85 68.29
N TYR A 172 21.93 -3.29 68.51
CA TYR A 172 21.59 -2.56 69.75
C TYR A 172 20.91 -3.42 70.83
N CYS A 173 20.68 -4.72 70.58
CA CYS A 173 20.14 -5.65 71.58
C CYS A 173 21.13 -6.76 71.98
N ALA A 174 22.41 -6.65 71.58
CA ALA A 174 23.48 -7.61 71.89
C ALA A 174 24.71 -6.99 72.57
N GLY A 175 24.53 -5.88 73.29
CA GLY A 175 25.43 -5.37 74.34
C GLY A 175 24.54 -4.85 75.46
N PHE A 176 24.53 -5.48 76.63
CA PHE A 176 25.28 -5.02 77.81
C PHE A 176 24.98 -3.56 78.17
#